data_AF-A0A0G0Q2V7-F1
#
_entry.id   AF-A0A0G0Q2V7-F1
#
_cell.length_a   1.000
_cell.length_b   1.000
_cell.length_c   1.000
_cell.angle_alpha   90.00
_cell.angle_beta   90.00
_cell.angle_gamma   90.00
#
_symmetry.space_group_name_H-M   'P 1'
#
loop_
_entity.id
_entity.type
_entity.pdbx_description
1 polymer ?
#
loop_
_entity_poly.entity_id
_entity_poly.type
_entity_poly.pdbx_seq_one_letter_code
_entity_poly.pdbx_strand_id
1 'polypeptide(L)'
;MSDLEMFAPGEGGGEQMSEQAFEQFKEQMKAAAAGLKQLQKDEGKQKKKEDRLTKILLQFFKDPKKKDILLLAARVLEQNIPAHFALSILVLGEEQFEKEVVFMDEEDKKNHTITPIQVDSKYSSNPKIKADLNLWALGMLVQSTFNTPRMKKTAFDDSGKVKLILIQFAVFVMRDYLVKHGVLPTYSELKEFVENLFAGVFVGIPN
;
A
#
# COMPACT_ATOMS: atom_id res chain seq x y z
N MET A 1 -14.85 -23.65 9.65
CA MET A 1 -14.09 -22.40 9.86
C MET A 1 -12.75 -22.77 10.45
N SER A 2 -11.75 -23.10 9.61
CA SER A 2 -10.43 -23.57 10.06
C SER A 2 -9.38 -23.42 8.95
N ASP A 3 -9.17 -22.20 8.44
CA ASP A 3 -8.17 -21.96 7.38
C ASP A 3 -7.33 -20.68 7.60
N LEU A 4 -7.32 -20.17 8.85
CA LEU A 4 -6.77 -18.86 9.20
C LEU A 4 -5.67 -18.93 10.26
N GLU A 5 -5.18 -20.12 10.59
CA GLU A 5 -4.09 -20.34 11.55
C GLU A 5 -2.74 -20.71 10.90
N MET A 6 -2.65 -20.81 9.57
CA MET A 6 -1.45 -21.38 8.90
C MET A 6 -0.27 -20.42 8.68
N PHE A 7 -0.27 -19.19 9.21
CA PHE A 7 0.82 -18.25 8.91
C PHE A 7 1.35 -17.53 10.14
N ALA A 8 1.82 -18.31 11.12
CA ALA A 8 2.89 -17.86 12.00
C ALA A 8 4.23 -17.93 11.22
N PRO A 9 4.95 -16.81 11.03
CA PRO A 9 6.21 -16.82 10.31
C PRO A 9 7.30 -17.39 11.24
N GLY A 10 7.48 -18.71 11.19
CA GLY A 10 8.45 -19.41 12.02
C GLY A 10 8.90 -20.75 11.47
N GLU A 11 8.00 -21.60 10.97
CA GLU A 11 8.38 -22.95 10.57
C GLU A 11 7.56 -23.46 9.38
N GLY A 12 8.26 -23.82 8.30
CA GLY A 12 7.77 -24.76 7.28
C GLY A 12 6.96 -24.16 6.12
N GLY A 13 7.40 -24.45 4.90
CA GLY A 13 6.53 -24.43 3.71
C GLY A 13 6.62 -23.17 2.86
N GLY A 14 7.75 -23.00 2.16
CA GLY A 14 7.76 -22.21 0.94
C GLY A 14 6.93 -22.90 -0.13
N GLU A 15 5.60 -22.74 -0.09
CA GLU A 15 4.76 -23.03 -1.24
C GLU A 15 5.10 -21.99 -2.31
N GLN A 16 5.95 -22.42 -3.25
CA GLN A 16 6.18 -21.69 -4.48
C GLN A 16 4.83 -21.56 -5.20
N MET A 17 4.31 -20.33 -5.24
CA MET A 17 3.18 -19.95 -6.07
C MET A 17 3.33 -20.56 -7.47
N SER A 18 2.34 -21.33 -7.90
CA SER A 18 2.31 -21.87 -9.26
C SER A 18 2.26 -20.71 -10.26
N GLU A 19 2.92 -20.88 -11.40
CA GLU A 19 2.92 -19.91 -12.51
C GLU A 19 1.49 -19.50 -12.94
N GLN A 20 0.52 -20.37 -12.65
CA GLN A 20 -0.90 -20.17 -12.89
C GLN A 20 -1.56 -19.15 -11.94
N ALA A 21 -1.21 -19.16 -10.64
CA ALA A 21 -1.70 -18.16 -9.69
C ALA A 21 -1.11 -16.78 -9.98
N PHE A 22 0.11 -16.74 -10.51
CA PHE A 22 0.77 -15.51 -10.96
C PHE A 22 0.07 -14.89 -12.18
N GLU A 23 -0.25 -15.69 -13.21
CA GLU A 23 -0.96 -15.18 -14.38
C GLU A 23 -2.41 -14.79 -14.05
N GLN A 24 -3.12 -15.55 -13.20
CA GLN A 24 -4.45 -15.14 -12.71
C GLN A 24 -4.40 -13.82 -11.95
N PHE A 25 -3.39 -13.62 -11.10
CA PHE A 25 -3.22 -12.35 -10.39
C PHE A 25 -2.95 -11.20 -11.37
N LYS A 26 -2.06 -11.39 -12.34
CA LYS A 26 -1.77 -10.38 -13.39
C LYS A 26 -2.99 -10.07 -14.25
N GLU A 27 -3.84 -11.05 -14.53
CA GLU A 27 -5.12 -10.85 -15.22
C GLU A 27 -6.14 -10.11 -14.35
N GLN A 28 -6.29 -10.47 -13.08
CA GLN A 28 -7.14 -9.74 -12.13
C GLN A 28 -6.67 -8.30 -11.93
N MET A 29 -5.37 -8.06 -11.97
CA MET A 29 -4.78 -6.72 -11.90
C MET A 29 -5.07 -5.91 -13.15
N LYS A 30 -4.90 -6.50 -14.34
CA LYS A 30 -5.32 -5.89 -15.60
C LYS A 30 -6.82 -5.63 -15.62
N ALA A 31 -7.62 -6.53 -15.05
CA ALA A 31 -9.07 -6.42 -14.97
C ALA A 31 -9.51 -5.38 -13.93
N ALA A 32 -8.83 -5.24 -12.79
CA ALA A 32 -9.06 -4.18 -11.82
C ALA A 32 -8.68 -2.81 -12.40
N ALA A 33 -7.55 -2.75 -13.13
CA ALA A 33 -7.18 -1.58 -13.92
C ALA A 33 -8.18 -1.30 -15.07
N ALA A 34 -8.81 -2.31 -15.66
CA ALA A 34 -9.80 -2.16 -16.72
C ALA A 34 -11.23 -1.86 -16.23
N GLY A 35 -11.63 -2.38 -15.07
CA GLY A 35 -12.91 -2.08 -14.42
C GLY A 35 -12.96 -0.63 -13.93
N LEU A 36 -11.80 -0.04 -13.63
CA LEU A 36 -11.66 1.39 -13.41
C LEU A 36 -11.81 2.20 -14.71
N LYS A 37 -11.43 1.67 -15.88
CA LYS A 37 -11.66 2.32 -17.20
C LYS A 37 -13.14 2.47 -17.57
N GLN A 38 -14.03 1.64 -17.04
CA GLN A 38 -15.47 1.82 -17.25
C GLN A 38 -16.07 2.99 -16.47
N LEU A 39 -15.40 3.46 -15.40
CA LEU A 39 -15.69 4.73 -14.73
C LEU A 39 -15.02 5.94 -15.43
N GLN A 40 -14.18 5.72 -16.45
CA GLN A 40 -13.35 6.72 -17.14
C GLN A 40 -13.87 7.07 -18.54
N LYS A 41 -15.05 7.67 -18.64
CA LYS A 41 -15.38 8.38 -19.89
C LYS A 41 -14.87 9.82 -19.92
N ASP A 42 -14.37 10.38 -18.82
CA ASP A 42 -14.17 11.84 -18.75
C ASP A 42 -12.74 12.41 -18.71
N GLU A 43 -11.64 11.72 -18.34
CA GLU A 43 -10.34 12.44 -18.21
C GLU A 43 -9.05 11.69 -18.62
N GLY A 44 -8.31 12.27 -19.57
CA GLY A 44 -7.02 11.74 -20.06
C GLY A 44 -5.86 11.74 -19.04
N LYS A 45 -5.99 12.43 -17.90
CA LYS A 45 -4.99 12.40 -16.81
C LYS A 45 -4.97 11.06 -16.06
N GLN A 46 -6.12 10.39 -15.96
CA GLN A 46 -6.27 9.10 -15.25
C GLN A 46 -5.53 7.96 -15.98
N LYS A 47 -5.60 7.92 -17.32
CA LYS A 47 -4.86 6.94 -18.15
C LYS A 47 -3.35 6.92 -17.87
N LYS A 48 -2.72 8.08 -17.68
CA LYS A 48 -1.27 8.17 -17.41
C LYS A 48 -0.88 7.61 -16.04
N LYS A 49 -1.72 7.83 -15.02
CA LYS A 49 -1.50 7.33 -13.65
C LYS A 49 -1.62 5.79 -13.60
N GLU A 50 -2.50 5.20 -14.40
CA GLU A 50 -2.73 3.74 -14.46
C GLU A 50 -1.64 2.94 -15.21
N ASP A 51 -1.19 3.43 -16.37
CA ASP A 51 -0.08 2.78 -17.11
C ASP A 51 1.20 2.74 -16.27
N ARG A 52 1.35 3.70 -15.35
CA ARG A 52 2.50 3.81 -14.47
C ARG A 52 2.45 2.87 -13.27
N LEU A 53 1.28 2.73 -12.64
CA LEU A 53 1.02 1.67 -11.64
C LEU A 53 1.42 0.30 -12.20
N THR A 54 1.00 0.01 -13.44
CA THR A 54 1.32 -1.25 -14.11
C THR A 54 2.83 -1.42 -14.30
N LYS A 55 3.56 -0.37 -14.71
CA LYS A 55 5.03 -0.41 -14.85
C LYS A 55 5.74 -0.68 -13.51
N ILE A 56 5.28 -0.06 -12.42
CA ILE A 56 5.86 -0.26 -11.08
C ILE A 56 5.70 -1.71 -10.67
N LEU A 57 4.49 -2.25 -10.78
CA LEU A 57 4.20 -3.63 -10.45
C LEU A 57 5.03 -4.60 -11.29
N LEU A 58 5.15 -4.36 -12.60
CA LEU A 58 6.00 -5.16 -13.48
C LEU A 58 7.48 -5.15 -13.09
N GLN A 59 7.99 -4.06 -12.52
CA GLN A 59 9.34 -4.05 -11.96
C GLN A 59 9.42 -4.88 -10.68
N PHE A 60 8.44 -4.76 -9.78
CA PHE A 60 8.40 -5.54 -8.54
C PHE A 60 8.26 -7.05 -8.79
N PHE A 61 7.53 -7.46 -9.83
CA PHE A 61 7.39 -8.88 -10.22
C PHE A 61 8.70 -9.55 -10.66
N LYS A 62 9.71 -8.77 -11.06
CA LYS A 62 11.02 -9.32 -11.42
C LYS A 62 11.84 -9.72 -10.20
N ASP A 63 11.46 -9.28 -9.00
CA ASP A 63 12.15 -9.62 -7.76
C ASP A 63 11.42 -10.77 -7.04
N PRO A 64 11.97 -12.00 -7.07
CA PRO A 64 11.34 -13.15 -6.42
C PRO A 64 11.24 -13.01 -4.89
N LYS A 65 11.99 -12.09 -4.27
CA LYS A 65 11.89 -11.82 -2.83
C LYS A 65 10.65 -11.01 -2.45
N LYS A 66 10.01 -10.36 -3.43
CA LYS A 66 8.83 -9.51 -3.23
C LYS A 66 7.50 -10.25 -3.47
N LYS A 67 7.52 -11.56 -3.68
CA LYS A 67 6.31 -12.37 -3.97
C LYS A 67 5.21 -12.22 -2.92
N ASP A 68 5.56 -12.31 -1.63
CA ASP A 68 4.57 -12.19 -0.54
C ASP A 68 3.92 -10.81 -0.51
N ILE A 69 4.71 -9.76 -0.73
CA ILE A 69 4.23 -8.38 -0.80
C ILE A 69 3.27 -8.20 -1.99
N LEU A 70 3.58 -8.81 -3.12
CA LEU A 70 2.75 -8.75 -4.33
C LEU A 70 1.43 -9.50 -4.15
N LEU A 71 1.43 -10.63 -3.46
CA LEU A 71 0.20 -11.35 -3.10
C LEU A 71 -0.67 -10.52 -2.13
N LEU A 72 -0.06 -9.83 -1.16
CA LEU A 72 -0.80 -8.94 -0.27
C LEU A 72 -1.38 -7.74 -1.04
N ALA A 73 -0.62 -7.16 -1.97
CA ALA A 73 -1.12 -6.12 -2.87
C ALA A 73 -2.33 -6.62 -3.70
N ALA A 74 -2.31 -7.87 -4.15
CA ALA A 74 -3.44 -8.51 -4.82
C ALA A 74 -4.70 -8.47 -3.99
N ARG A 75 -4.59 -9.01 -2.78
CA ARG A 75 -5.71 -9.14 -1.85
C ARG A 75 -6.25 -7.78 -1.44
N VAL A 76 -5.40 -6.77 -1.30
CA VAL A 76 -5.83 -5.39 -1.08
C VAL A 76 -6.73 -4.90 -2.22
N LEU A 77 -6.39 -5.21 -3.47
CA LEU A 77 -7.13 -4.75 -4.64
C LEU A 77 -8.43 -5.55 -4.86
N GLU A 78 -8.44 -6.84 -4.57
CA GLU A 78 -9.66 -7.67 -4.52
C GLU A 78 -10.68 -7.12 -3.51
N GLN A 79 -10.21 -6.46 -2.44
CA GLN A 79 -11.05 -5.79 -1.45
C GLN A 79 -11.56 -4.42 -1.91
N ASN A 80 -11.43 -4.10 -3.21
CA ASN A 80 -11.83 -2.85 -3.85
C ASN A 80 -11.12 -1.59 -3.32
N ILE A 81 -10.00 -1.74 -2.60
CA ILE A 81 -9.21 -0.62 -2.13
C ILE A 81 -8.58 0.10 -3.35
N PRO A 82 -8.55 1.45 -3.38
CA PRO A 82 -7.97 2.20 -4.49
C PRO A 82 -6.53 1.77 -4.81
N ALA A 83 -6.25 1.55 -6.10
CA ALA A 83 -4.95 1.07 -6.53
C ALA A 83 -3.81 2.05 -6.27
N HIS A 84 -4.08 3.36 -6.34
CA HIS A 84 -3.09 4.37 -5.98
C HIS A 84 -2.77 4.39 -4.48
N PHE A 85 -3.74 4.07 -3.62
CA PHE A 85 -3.48 3.90 -2.20
C PHE A 85 -2.61 2.66 -1.95
N ALA A 86 -2.94 1.52 -2.57
CA ALA A 86 -2.10 0.33 -2.48
C ALA A 86 -0.66 0.59 -3.00
N LEU A 87 -0.51 1.36 -4.07
CA LEU A 87 0.79 1.79 -4.57
C LEU A 87 1.55 2.65 -3.56
N SER A 88 0.86 3.61 -2.91
CA SER A 88 1.49 4.45 -1.89
C SER A 88 2.07 3.65 -0.72
N ILE A 89 1.47 2.50 -0.39
CA ILE A 89 2.04 1.55 0.56
C ILE A 89 3.28 0.86 -0.04
N LEU A 90 3.19 0.36 -1.28
CA LEU A 90 4.22 -0.47 -1.92
C LEU A 90 5.58 0.24 -2.14
N VAL A 91 5.57 1.55 -2.36
CA VAL A 91 6.74 2.31 -2.85
C VAL A 91 7.72 2.78 -1.77
N LEU A 92 7.56 2.35 -0.51
CA LEU A 92 8.47 2.73 0.58
C LEU A 92 9.94 2.42 0.23
N GLY A 93 10.78 3.45 0.21
CA GLY A 93 12.21 3.33 -0.10
C GLY A 93 12.52 3.16 -1.58
N GLU A 94 11.53 3.32 -2.46
CA GLU A 94 11.70 3.24 -3.91
C GLU A 94 11.65 4.65 -4.49
N GLU A 95 12.78 5.38 -4.40
CA GLU A 95 12.88 6.82 -4.73
C GLU A 95 12.32 7.20 -6.11
N GLN A 96 12.42 6.28 -7.08
CA GLN A 96 11.87 6.44 -8.43
C GLN A 96 10.34 6.56 -8.48
N PHE A 97 9.64 6.08 -7.45
CA PHE A 97 8.18 6.01 -7.39
C PHE A 97 7.57 6.82 -6.25
N GLU A 98 8.33 7.15 -5.21
CA GLU A 98 7.82 7.95 -4.09
C GLU A 98 7.21 9.27 -4.55
N LYS A 99 7.87 10.01 -5.46
CA LYS A 99 7.37 11.28 -5.98
C LYS A 99 6.01 11.17 -6.69
N GLU A 100 5.68 10.00 -7.23
CA GLU A 100 4.43 9.78 -7.95
C GLU A 100 3.22 9.74 -7.01
N VAL A 101 3.39 9.14 -5.84
CA VAL A 101 2.29 8.94 -4.89
C VAL A 101 2.02 10.19 -4.05
N VAL A 102 2.96 11.13 -4.03
CA VAL A 102 2.81 12.45 -3.40
C VAL A 102 2.44 13.54 -4.40
N PHE A 103 2.41 13.25 -5.69
CA PHE A 103 2.13 14.26 -6.70
C PHE A 103 0.70 14.77 -6.57
N MET A 104 0.56 16.09 -6.46
CA MET A 104 -0.70 16.83 -6.46
C MET A 104 -0.64 17.87 -7.57
N ASP A 105 -1.67 17.94 -8.41
CA ASP A 105 -1.76 19.04 -9.37
C ASP A 105 -2.29 20.33 -8.73
N GLU A 106 -2.33 21.44 -9.49
CA GLU A 106 -2.74 22.74 -8.96
C GLU A 106 -4.22 22.80 -8.54
N GLU A 107 -5.05 21.92 -9.08
CA GLU A 107 -6.46 21.83 -8.71
C GLU A 107 -6.59 21.04 -7.41
N ASP A 108 -5.87 19.92 -7.29
CA ASP A 108 -5.78 19.12 -6.07
C ASP A 108 -5.36 19.98 -4.86
N LYS A 109 -4.34 20.83 -5.03
CA LYS A 109 -3.82 21.72 -3.96
C LYS A 109 -4.82 22.78 -3.51
N LYS A 110 -5.72 23.22 -4.39
CA LYS A 110 -6.77 24.20 -4.05
C LYS A 110 -7.93 23.57 -3.31
N ASN A 111 -8.25 22.32 -3.66
CA ASN A 111 -9.42 21.61 -3.16
C ASN A 111 -9.14 20.78 -1.90
N HIS A 112 -7.87 20.47 -1.62
CA HIS A 112 -7.48 19.62 -0.51
C HIS A 112 -6.38 20.27 0.35
N THR A 113 -6.66 20.42 1.64
CA THR A 113 -5.64 20.77 2.63
C THR A 113 -5.08 19.49 3.24
N ILE A 114 -3.81 19.21 2.98
CA ILE A 114 -3.12 18.03 3.49
C ILE A 114 -2.07 18.49 4.51
N THR A 115 -2.25 18.06 5.77
CA THR A 115 -1.29 18.31 6.84
C THR A 115 -0.37 17.09 6.98
N PRO A 116 0.92 17.20 6.65
CA PRO A 116 1.84 16.07 6.73
C PRO A 116 1.91 15.47 8.13
N ILE A 117 1.84 14.15 8.22
CA ILE A 117 2.04 13.41 9.47
C ILE A 117 3.55 13.36 9.74
N GLN A 118 3.96 13.75 10.94
CA GLN A 118 5.31 13.50 11.42
C GLN A 118 5.36 12.11 12.01
N VAL A 119 6.06 11.21 11.34
CA VAL A 119 6.30 9.86 11.81
C VAL A 119 7.40 9.91 12.86
N ASP A 120 7.04 9.57 14.09
CA ASP A 120 7.99 9.24 15.14
C ASP A 120 7.99 7.73 15.40
N SER A 121 9.18 7.18 15.54
CA SER A 121 9.37 5.74 15.68
C SER A 121 10.75 5.47 16.25
N LYS A 122 10.94 4.31 16.89
CA LYS A 122 12.27 3.87 17.35
C LYS A 122 13.30 3.74 16.21
N TYR A 123 12.86 3.66 14.96
CA TYR A 123 13.71 3.58 13.76
C TYR A 123 14.16 4.98 13.27
N SER A 124 13.58 6.05 13.82
CA SER A 124 13.81 7.43 13.39
C SER A 124 15.17 8.01 13.81
N SER A 125 15.98 7.24 14.55
CA SER A 125 17.37 7.58 14.84
C SER A 125 18.25 7.60 13.60
N ASN A 126 17.89 6.83 12.56
CA ASN A 126 18.48 6.94 11.23
C ASN A 126 17.75 8.03 10.43
N PRO A 127 18.42 9.12 10.04
CA PRO A 127 17.78 10.24 9.33
C PRO A 127 17.17 9.85 7.97
N LYS A 128 17.77 8.89 7.24
CA LYS A 128 17.23 8.41 5.97
C LYS A 128 15.93 7.64 6.18
N ILE A 129 15.92 6.72 7.15
CA ILE A 129 14.70 5.97 7.50
C ILE A 129 13.59 6.92 7.93
N LYS A 130 13.91 7.92 8.77
CA LYS A 130 12.93 8.93 9.18
C LYS A 130 12.36 9.70 7.98
N ALA A 131 13.21 10.15 7.07
CA ALA A 131 12.79 10.89 5.88
C ALA A 131 11.88 10.03 4.98
N ASP A 132 12.26 8.77 4.73
CA ASP A 132 11.50 7.86 3.89
C ASP A 132 10.14 7.51 4.52
N LEU A 133 10.09 7.26 5.84
CA LEU A 133 8.83 7.00 6.54
C LEU A 133 7.88 8.21 6.52
N ASN A 134 8.41 9.43 6.68
CA ASN A 134 7.62 10.65 6.54
C ASN A 134 7.05 10.82 5.13
N LEU A 135 7.87 10.58 4.11
CA LEU A 135 7.44 10.68 2.72
C LEU A 135 6.39 9.61 2.39
N TRP A 136 6.58 8.40 2.91
CA TRP A 136 5.64 7.29 2.78
C TRP A 136 4.29 7.60 3.43
N ALA A 137 4.30 8.11 4.66
CA ALA A 137 3.11 8.56 5.36
C ALA A 137 2.36 9.66 4.57
N LEU A 138 3.10 10.62 4.02
CA LEU A 138 2.53 11.68 3.20
C LEU A 138 1.90 11.12 1.91
N GLY A 139 2.55 10.18 1.23
CA GLY A 139 2.00 9.52 0.05
C GLY A 139 0.68 8.81 0.35
N MET A 140 0.63 8.05 1.45
CA MET A 140 -0.61 7.40 1.89
C MET A 140 -1.71 8.41 2.23
N LEU A 141 -1.37 9.50 2.93
CA LEU A 141 -2.32 10.55 3.28
C LEU A 141 -2.90 11.28 2.05
N VAL A 142 -2.05 11.56 1.06
CA VAL A 142 -2.48 12.17 -0.21
C VAL A 142 -3.46 11.25 -0.93
N GLN A 143 -3.10 9.97 -1.07
CA GLN A 143 -3.95 9.03 -1.79
C GLN A 143 -5.23 8.69 -1.03
N SER A 144 -5.21 8.68 0.30
CA SER A 144 -6.41 8.48 1.12
C SER A 144 -7.37 9.66 0.98
N THR A 145 -6.85 10.89 0.98
CA THR A 145 -7.62 12.13 0.83
C THR A 145 -8.34 12.19 -0.52
N PHE A 146 -7.62 11.96 -1.63
CA PHE A 146 -8.22 12.00 -2.96
C PHE A 146 -9.22 10.88 -3.22
N ASN A 147 -9.14 9.78 -2.45
CA ASN A 147 -10.04 8.64 -2.59
C ASN A 147 -10.98 8.49 -1.39
N THR A 148 -11.19 9.54 -0.60
CA THR A 148 -11.93 9.48 0.68
C THR A 148 -13.25 8.70 0.61
N PRO A 149 -14.16 8.94 -0.37
CA PRO A 149 -15.43 8.21 -0.43
C PRO A 149 -15.27 6.70 -0.64
N ARG A 150 -14.25 6.29 -1.41
CA ARG A 150 -13.96 4.87 -1.67
C ARG A 150 -13.21 4.25 -0.49
N MET A 151 -12.26 4.98 0.10
CA MET A 151 -11.52 4.54 1.29
C MET A 151 -12.46 4.27 2.46
N LYS A 152 -13.41 5.17 2.75
CA LYS A 152 -14.44 5.00 3.78
C LYS A 152 -15.19 3.67 3.64
N LYS A 153 -15.48 3.24 2.41
CA LYS A 153 -16.23 2.01 2.12
C LYS A 153 -15.38 0.74 2.11
N THR A 154 -14.07 0.84 1.91
CA THR A 154 -13.24 -0.33 1.52
C THR A 154 -12.08 -0.61 2.46
N ALA A 155 -11.58 0.41 3.18
CA ALA A 155 -10.42 0.28 4.06
C ALA A 155 -10.77 -0.25 5.45
N PHE A 156 -12.03 -0.15 5.87
CA PHE A 156 -12.51 -0.56 7.18
C PHE A 156 -13.34 -1.84 7.13
N ASP A 157 -13.32 -2.61 8.22
CA ASP A 157 -14.20 -3.75 8.45
C ASP A 157 -15.55 -3.31 9.05
N ASP A 158 -16.45 -4.27 9.29
CA ASP A 158 -17.78 -4.02 9.83
C ASP A 158 -17.76 -3.45 11.26
N SER A 159 -16.62 -3.54 11.96
CA SER A 159 -16.41 -2.95 13.29
C SER A 159 -15.83 -1.53 13.25
N GLY A 160 -15.61 -1.00 12.04
CA GLY A 160 -14.99 0.31 11.83
C GLY A 160 -13.48 0.34 12.07
N LYS A 161 -12.82 -0.82 12.12
CA LYS A 161 -11.36 -0.95 12.23
C LYS A 161 -10.74 -1.09 10.86
N VAL A 162 -9.50 -0.65 10.70
CA VAL A 162 -8.76 -0.85 9.44
C VAL A 162 -8.63 -2.35 9.17
N LYS A 163 -8.96 -2.78 7.96
CA LYS A 163 -8.90 -4.20 7.58
C LYS A 163 -7.49 -4.77 7.79
N LEU A 164 -7.44 -5.96 8.36
CA LEU A 164 -6.18 -6.66 8.65
C LEU A 164 -5.27 -6.80 7.42
N ILE A 165 -5.86 -6.99 6.23
CA ILE A 165 -5.07 -7.14 4.99
C ILE A 165 -4.26 -5.89 4.64
N LEU A 166 -4.78 -4.69 4.92
CA LEU A 166 -4.03 -3.43 4.74
C LEU A 166 -2.88 -3.33 5.73
N ILE A 167 -3.14 -3.70 6.98
CA ILE A 167 -2.12 -3.71 8.04
C ILE A 167 -0.99 -4.67 7.67
N GLN A 168 -1.33 -5.92 7.31
CA GLN A 168 -0.34 -6.93 6.89
C GLN A 168 0.46 -6.47 5.68
N PHE A 169 -0.19 -5.87 4.69
CA PHE A 169 0.49 -5.36 3.50
C PHE A 169 1.54 -4.30 3.85
N ALA A 170 1.17 -3.29 4.64
CA ALA A 170 2.11 -2.25 5.06
C ALA A 170 3.21 -2.77 6.01
N VAL A 171 2.88 -3.70 6.90
CA VAL A 171 3.88 -4.36 7.77
C VAL A 171 4.92 -5.10 6.95
N PHE A 172 4.52 -5.85 5.92
CA PHE A 172 5.46 -6.63 5.10
C PHE A 172 6.35 -5.72 4.24
N VAL A 173 5.80 -4.63 3.69
CA VAL A 173 6.58 -3.63 2.97
C VAL A 173 7.59 -2.95 3.90
N MET A 174 7.16 -2.53 5.09
CA MET A 174 8.04 -1.89 6.06
C MET A 174 9.13 -2.84 6.58
N ARG A 175 8.80 -4.12 6.79
CA ARG A 175 9.77 -5.15 7.17
C ARG A 175 10.86 -5.28 6.11
N ASP A 176 10.48 -5.44 4.84
CA ASP A 176 11.45 -5.56 3.73
C ASP A 176 12.37 -4.33 3.65
N TYR A 177 11.79 -3.13 3.76
CA TYR A 177 12.54 -1.88 3.78
C TYR A 177 13.52 -1.81 4.96
N LEU A 178 13.09 -2.10 6.18
CA LEU A 178 13.95 -2.02 7.37
C LEU A 178 15.06 -3.07 7.37
N VAL A 179 14.77 -4.29 6.92
CA VAL A 179 15.78 -5.37 6.79
C VAL A 179 16.87 -4.96 5.79
N LYS A 180 16.50 -4.31 4.68
CA LYS A 180 17.48 -3.75 3.72
C LYS A 180 18.39 -2.68 4.34
N HIS A 181 17.94 -2.01 5.39
CA HIS A 181 18.70 -1.00 6.13
C HIS A 181 19.37 -1.57 7.40
N GLY A 182 19.45 -2.89 7.54
CA GLY A 182 20.13 -3.56 8.66
C GLY A 182 19.33 -3.56 9.97
N VAL A 183 18.04 -3.25 9.93
CA VAL A 183 17.16 -3.28 11.09
C VAL A 183 16.33 -4.56 11.06
N LEU A 184 16.30 -5.29 12.18
CA LEU A 184 15.53 -6.53 12.34
C LEU A 184 14.35 -6.30 13.28
N PRO A 185 13.20 -5.81 12.76
CA PRO A 185 12.03 -5.55 13.59
C PRO A 185 11.23 -6.84 13.85
N THR A 186 10.50 -6.88 14.97
CA THR A 186 9.50 -7.94 15.17
C THR A 186 8.17 -7.59 14.49
N TYR A 187 7.37 -8.61 14.17
CA TYR A 187 6.04 -8.37 13.58
C TYR A 187 5.14 -7.51 14.46
N SER A 188 5.13 -7.76 15.78
CA SER A 188 4.29 -7.03 16.74
C SER A 188 4.62 -5.54 16.74
N GLU A 189 5.91 -5.19 16.73
CA GLU A 189 6.36 -3.79 16.72
C GLU A 189 5.98 -3.08 15.43
N LEU A 190 6.10 -3.74 14.28
CA LEU A 190 5.67 -3.18 13.00
C LEU A 190 4.16 -3.03 12.92
N LYS A 191 3.43 -4.02 13.41
CA LYS A 191 1.96 -4.00 13.42
C LYS A 191 1.44 -2.81 14.22
N GLU A 192 1.92 -2.64 15.45
CA GLU A 192 1.54 -1.52 16.31
C GLU A 192 1.87 -0.17 15.65
N PHE A 193 3.07 -0.06 15.08
CA PHE A 193 3.47 1.15 14.36
C PHE A 193 2.55 1.45 13.16
N VAL A 194 2.25 0.44 12.33
CA VAL A 194 1.38 0.58 11.15
C VAL A 194 -0.05 0.93 11.55
N GLU A 195 -0.57 0.34 12.62
CA GLU A 195 -1.91 0.67 13.15
C GLU A 195 -1.99 2.14 13.57
N ASN A 196 -0.98 2.63 14.29
CA ASN A 196 -0.88 4.04 14.69
C ASN A 196 -0.73 4.98 13.48
N LEU A 197 0.10 4.59 12.51
CA LEU A 197 0.29 5.34 11.27
C LEU A 197 -1.03 5.45 10.49
N PHE A 198 -1.76 4.35 10.34
CA PHE A 198 -3.06 4.35 9.66
C PHE A 198 -4.12 5.15 10.40
N ALA A 199 -4.11 5.17 11.73
CA ALA A 199 -4.98 6.07 12.50
C ALA A 199 -4.73 7.55 12.12
N GLY A 200 -3.48 7.94 11.90
CA GLY A 200 -3.12 9.27 11.38
C GLY A 200 -3.54 9.48 9.92
N VAL A 201 -3.23 8.53 9.03
CA VAL A 201 -3.54 8.60 7.59
C VAL A 201 -5.04 8.68 7.32
N PHE A 202 -5.86 8.08 8.18
CA PHE A 202 -7.31 8.02 8.03
C PHE A 202 -8.08 8.96 8.96
N VAL A 203 -7.40 9.83 9.72
CA VAL A 203 -8.07 10.71 10.71
C VAL A 203 -9.15 11.61 10.07
N GLY A 204 -8.99 11.98 8.79
CA GLY A 204 -9.95 12.77 8.01
C GLY A 204 -11.02 11.95 7.27
N ILE A 205 -11.05 10.64 7.45
CA ILE A 205 -11.99 9.73 6.80
C ILE A 205 -12.95 9.22 7.89
N PRO A 206 -14.08 9.91 8.13
CA PRO A 206 -15.01 9.50 9.17
C PRO A 206 -15.61 8.14 8.82
N ASN A 207 -15.72 7.25 9.82
CA ASN A 207 -16.46 5.98 9.72
C ASN A 207 -17.92 6.20 9.30
#